data_AF-A0A7C9APF3-F1
#
_entry.id   AF-A0A7C9APF3-F1
#
_cell.length_a   1.000
_cell.length_b   1.000
_cell.length_c   1.000
_cell.angle_alpha   90.00
_cell.angle_beta   90.00
_cell.angle_gamma   90.00
#
_symmetry.space_group_name_H-M   'P 1'
#
loop_
_entity.id
_entity.type
_entity.pdbx_description
1 polymer ?
#
loop_
_entity_poly.entity_id
_entity_poly.type
_entity_poly.pdbx_seq_one_letter_code
_entity_poly.pdbx_strand_id
1 'polypeptide(L)'
;RWDNFLTEEEHNKILDFKRVTKNSNGIEVEESAAAALLIHTITLHFLGNPKEDQASVKSILINLRCPTLSDYRWYKDVFLTNVLKREDGHQQFWKERFIAGLSRLFGERILNRLRQNFATNDIPFNSLTFG
;
A
#
# COMPACT_ATOMS: atom_id res chain seq x y z
N ARG A 1 -2.46 -13.07 24.06
CA ARG A 1 -3.37 -12.24 24.88
C ARG A 1 -3.23 -10.82 24.35
N TRP A 2 -4.29 -10.24 23.77
CA TRP A 2 -4.23 -8.97 23.03
C TRP A 2 -3.93 -7.77 23.93
N ASP A 3 -4.21 -7.90 25.23
CA ASP A 3 -3.85 -6.94 26.29
C ASP A 3 -2.34 -6.65 26.41
N ASN A 4 -1.46 -7.45 25.79
CA ASN A 4 0.01 -7.25 25.90
C ASN A 4 0.58 -6.25 24.88
N PHE A 5 -0.20 -5.81 23.88
CA PHE A 5 0.28 -4.89 22.83
C PHE A 5 -0.13 -3.43 23.07
N LEU A 6 -1.10 -3.19 23.94
CA LEU A 6 -1.52 -1.85 24.34
C LEU A 6 -0.67 -1.41 25.52
N THR A 7 0.05 -0.31 25.36
CA THR A 7 0.75 0.35 26.46
C THR A 7 -0.25 0.86 27.50
N GLU A 8 0.16 1.01 28.76
CA GLU A 8 -0.71 1.56 29.81
C GLU A 8 -1.27 2.95 29.43
N GLU A 9 -0.52 3.74 28.67
CA GLU A 9 -0.99 5.02 28.12
C GLU A 9 -2.14 4.87 27.12
N GLU A 10 -2.07 3.87 26.22
CA GLU A 10 -3.14 3.62 25.25
C GLU A 10 -4.39 3.07 25.94
N HIS A 11 -4.21 2.25 26.97
CA HIS A 11 -5.30 1.78 27.81
C HIS A 11 -6.02 2.94 28.51
N ASN A 12 -5.26 3.88 29.07
CA ASN A 12 -5.81 5.07 29.72
C ASN A 12 -6.46 6.04 28.72
N LYS A 13 -5.91 6.19 27.51
CA LYS A 13 -6.52 6.99 26.42
C LYS A 13 -7.84 6.41 25.95
N ILE A 14 -7.99 5.08 25.92
CA ILE A 14 -9.26 4.44 25.54
C ILE A 14 -10.30 4.62 26.64
N LEU A 15 -9.91 4.47 27.91
CA LEU A 15 -10.82 4.62 29.05
C LEU A 15 -11.30 6.06 29.26
N ASP A 16 -10.43 7.05 29.04
CA ASP A 16 -10.77 8.46 29.20
C ASP A 16 -11.34 9.10 27.92
N PHE A 17 -11.59 8.30 26.87
CA PHE A 17 -12.14 8.82 25.62
C PHE A 17 -13.62 9.20 25.77
N LYS A 18 -13.87 10.50 25.74
CA LYS A 18 -15.21 11.10 25.76
C LYS A 18 -15.51 11.72 24.41
N ARG A 19 -16.69 11.44 23.86
CA ARG A 19 -17.19 12.11 22.67
C ARG A 19 -18.14 13.22 23.11
N VAL A 20 -17.82 14.43 22.71
CA VAL A 20 -18.70 15.59 22.91
C VAL A 20 -19.82 15.51 21.86
N THR A 21 -21.05 15.37 22.31
CA THR A 21 -22.24 15.34 21.46
C THR A 21 -23.18 16.46 21.89
N LYS A 22 -23.71 17.26 20.96
CA LYS A 22 -24.70 18.30 21.29
C LYS A 22 -26.08 17.67 21.42
N ASN A 23 -26.73 17.86 22.57
CA ASN A 23 -28.13 17.45 22.73
C ASN A 23 -29.07 18.46 22.02
N SER A 24 -30.37 18.15 21.96
CA SER A 24 -31.44 18.93 21.32
C SER A 24 -31.53 20.40 21.76
N ASN A 25 -30.93 20.76 22.89
CA ASN A 25 -30.92 22.09 23.50
C ASN A 25 -29.59 22.83 23.26
N GLY A 26 -28.69 22.29 22.44
CA GLY A 26 -27.39 22.91 22.10
C GLY A 26 -26.32 22.77 23.19
N ILE A 27 -26.61 22.03 24.26
CA ILE A 27 -25.66 21.74 25.36
C ILE A 27 -24.71 20.63 24.90
N GLU A 28 -23.42 20.88 25.06
CA GLU A 28 -22.36 19.89 24.84
C GLU A 28 -22.37 18.87 25.99
N VAL A 29 -22.74 17.64 25.68
CA VAL A 29 -22.75 16.52 26.61
C VAL A 29 -21.55 15.64 26.29
N GLU A 30 -20.69 15.42 27.28
CA GLU A 30 -19.62 14.43 27.21
C GLU A 30 -20.21 13.04 27.47
N GLU A 31 -20.30 12.21 26.43
CA GLU A 31 -20.65 10.81 26.57
C GLU A 31 -19.40 9.93 26.46
N SER A 32 -19.33 8.89 27.28
CA SER A 32 -18.25 7.90 27.19
C SER A 32 -18.34 7.20 25.83
N ALA A 33 -17.30 7.37 25.00
CA ALA A 33 -17.18 6.73 23.70
C ALA A 33 -16.06 5.69 23.68
N ALA A 34 -15.60 5.27 24.87
CA ALA A 34 -14.56 4.27 25.08
C ALA A 34 -14.85 2.98 24.29
N ALA A 35 -16.09 2.50 24.29
CA ALA A 35 -16.49 1.30 23.54
C ALA A 35 -16.37 1.47 22.03
N ALA A 36 -16.78 2.63 21.49
CA ALA A 36 -16.68 2.91 20.05
C ALA A 36 -15.21 3.05 19.61
N LEU A 37 -14.39 3.69 20.43
CA LEU A 37 -12.95 3.79 20.17
C LEU A 37 -12.27 2.42 20.28
N LEU A 38 -12.62 1.61 21.28
CA LEU A 38 -12.08 0.25 21.42
C LEU A 38 -12.44 -0.63 20.23
N ILE A 39 -13.70 -0.60 19.78
CA ILE A 39 -14.13 -1.30 18.56
C ILE A 39 -13.34 -0.80 17.36
N HIS A 40 -13.15 0.51 17.22
CA HIS A 40 -12.37 1.09 16.12
C HIS A 40 -10.90 0.64 16.15
N THR A 41 -10.24 0.70 17.31
CA THR A 41 -8.84 0.29 17.50
C THR A 41 -8.67 -1.22 17.23
N ILE A 42 -9.55 -2.06 17.75
CA ILE A 42 -9.54 -3.51 17.48
C ILE A 42 -9.76 -3.78 15.99
N THR A 43 -10.70 -3.06 15.37
CA THR A 43 -10.97 -3.18 13.92
C THR A 43 -9.75 -2.78 13.10
N LEU A 44 -9.09 -1.66 13.42
CA LEU A 44 -7.85 -1.24 12.77
C LEU A 44 -6.72 -2.26 12.98
N HIS A 45 -6.63 -2.86 14.16
CA HIS A 45 -5.63 -3.89 14.43
C HIS A 45 -5.83 -5.14 13.58
N PHE A 46 -7.08 -5.61 13.42
CA PHE A 46 -7.40 -6.73 12.54
C PHE A 46 -7.24 -6.42 11.06
N LEU A 47 -7.52 -5.18 10.65
CA LEU A 47 -7.35 -4.75 9.26
C LEU A 47 -5.87 -4.47 8.91
N GLY A 48 -4.99 -4.36 9.91
CA GLY A 48 -3.64 -3.86 9.75
C GLY A 48 -3.63 -2.33 9.62
N ASN A 49 -2.49 -1.70 9.93
CA ASN A 49 -2.32 -0.28 9.68
C ASN A 49 -1.94 -0.07 8.19
N PRO A 50 -2.87 0.40 7.33
CA PRO A 50 -2.62 0.45 5.89
C PRO A 50 -1.45 1.38 5.53
N LYS A 51 -1.08 2.33 6.41
CA LYS A 51 0.06 3.22 6.18
C LYS A 51 1.41 2.54 6.40
N GLU A 52 1.54 1.70 7.42
CA GLU A 52 2.75 0.90 7.65
C GLU A 52 2.87 -0.21 6.60
N ASP A 53 1.75 -0.84 6.23
CA ASP A 53 1.71 -1.86 5.18
C ASP A 53 2.10 -1.29 3.80
N GLN A 54 1.78 -0.03 3.51
CA GLN A 54 2.20 0.59 2.25
C GLN A 54 3.72 0.81 2.16
N ALA A 55 4.40 1.08 3.28
CA ALA A 55 5.85 1.25 3.29
C ALA A 55 6.59 -0.08 3.15
N SER A 56 6.09 -1.13 3.81
CA SER A 56 6.62 -2.49 3.68
C SER A 56 6.40 -3.04 2.26
N VAL A 57 5.20 -2.86 1.69
CA VAL A 57 4.89 -3.26 0.31
C VAL A 57 5.73 -2.50 -0.71
N LYS A 58 5.99 -1.20 -0.50
CA LYS A 58 6.88 -0.41 -1.37
C LYS A 58 8.28 -1.03 -1.41
N SER A 59 8.81 -1.40 -0.25
CA SER A 59 10.13 -2.02 -0.12
C SER A 59 10.17 -3.39 -0.79
N ILE A 60 9.11 -4.20 -0.62
CA ILE A 60 8.96 -5.50 -1.29
C ILE A 60 8.96 -5.32 -2.82
N LEU A 61 8.14 -4.42 -3.36
CA LEU A 61 8.06 -4.15 -4.80
C LEU A 61 9.39 -3.67 -5.38
N ILE A 62 10.11 -2.80 -4.66
CA ILE A 62 11.43 -2.32 -5.07
C ILE A 62 12.45 -3.45 -5.04
N ASN A 63 12.37 -4.39 -4.11
CA ASN A 63 13.33 -5.48 -4.00
C ASN A 63 12.94 -6.73 -4.79
N LEU A 64 11.73 -6.78 -5.34
CA LEU A 64 11.25 -7.90 -6.13
C LEU A 64 12.10 -8.10 -7.39
N ARG A 65 12.48 -9.35 -7.67
CA ARG A 65 13.27 -9.74 -8.85
C ARG A 65 12.67 -10.97 -9.51
N CYS A 66 12.84 -11.07 -10.83
CA CYS A 66 12.47 -12.19 -11.67
C CYS A 66 13.75 -12.79 -12.28
N PRO A 67 14.41 -13.72 -11.59
CA PRO A 67 15.69 -14.24 -12.04
C PRO A 67 15.55 -15.09 -13.30
N THR A 68 14.47 -15.88 -13.43
CA THR A 68 14.22 -16.72 -14.60
C THR A 68 12.87 -16.42 -15.25
N LEU A 69 12.69 -16.85 -16.50
CA LEU A 69 11.40 -16.74 -17.20
C LEU A 69 10.33 -17.66 -16.59
N SER A 70 10.73 -18.75 -15.93
CA SER A 70 9.81 -19.65 -15.22
C SER A 70 9.12 -18.92 -14.06
N ASP A 71 9.82 -17.98 -13.42
CA ASP A 71 9.31 -17.16 -12.32
C ASP A 71 8.45 -15.98 -12.78
N TYR A 72 8.40 -15.71 -14.10
CA TYR A 72 7.76 -14.50 -14.64
C TYR A 72 6.28 -14.41 -14.27
N ARG A 73 5.55 -15.53 -14.30
CA ARG A 73 4.13 -15.54 -13.95
C ARG A 73 3.93 -15.09 -12.50
N TRP A 74 4.67 -15.70 -11.57
CA TRP A 74 4.63 -15.34 -10.15
C TRP A 74 5.07 -13.89 -9.92
N TYR A 75 6.18 -13.48 -10.53
CA TYR A 75 6.68 -12.11 -10.44
C TYR A 75 5.64 -11.09 -10.88
N LYS A 76 5.02 -11.32 -12.04
CA LYS A 76 3.99 -10.44 -12.59
C LYS A 76 2.78 -10.36 -11.65
N ASP A 77 2.27 -11.51 -11.19
CA ASP A 77 1.09 -11.55 -10.35
C ASP A 77 1.34 -10.86 -9.00
N VAL A 78 2.49 -11.11 -8.37
CA VAL A 78 2.90 -10.45 -7.11
C VAL A 78 3.09 -8.95 -7.30
N PHE A 79 3.78 -8.53 -8.36
CA PHE A 79 4.00 -7.10 -8.61
C PHE A 79 2.68 -6.37 -8.87
N LEU A 80 1.83 -6.90 -9.75
CA LEU A 80 0.56 -6.27 -10.11
C LEU A 80 -0.42 -6.21 -8.93
N THR A 81 -0.55 -7.29 -8.17
CA THR A 81 -1.44 -7.34 -7.00
C THR A 81 -1.09 -6.28 -5.96
N ASN A 82 0.20 -5.95 -5.83
CA ASN A 82 0.68 -4.98 -4.86
C ASN A 82 0.69 -3.55 -5.43
N VAL A 83 1.07 -3.35 -6.69
CA VAL A 83 1.15 -2.01 -7.29
C VAL A 83 -0.25 -1.42 -7.53
N LEU A 84 -1.22 -2.24 -7.95
CA LEU A 84 -2.58 -1.78 -8.26
C LEU A 84 -3.39 -1.38 -7.01
N LYS A 85 -2.96 -1.83 -5.82
CA LYS A 85 -3.54 -1.40 -4.54
C LYS A 85 -3.05 -0.04 -4.08
N ARG A 86 -2.02 0.52 -4.73
CA ARG A 86 -1.40 1.79 -4.34
C ARG A 86 -2.01 2.95 -5.12
N GLU A 87 -2.17 4.08 -4.44
CA GLU A 87 -2.60 5.34 -5.08
C GLU A 87 -1.60 5.81 -6.15
N ASP A 88 -0.31 5.61 -5.91
CA ASP A 88 0.77 5.97 -6.85
C ASP A 88 1.06 4.88 -7.91
N GLY A 89 0.29 3.78 -7.94
CA GLY A 89 0.60 2.59 -8.74
C GLY A 89 0.69 2.80 -10.25
N HIS A 90 0.02 3.83 -10.77
CA HIS A 90 -0.02 4.15 -12.20
C HIS A 90 1.16 5.02 -12.69
N GLN A 91 1.99 5.53 -11.76
CA GLN A 91 3.13 6.37 -12.08
C GLN A 91 4.19 5.62 -12.91
N GLN A 92 4.91 6.35 -13.76
CA GLN A 92 6.03 5.81 -14.55
C GLN A 92 7.06 5.05 -13.72
N PHE A 93 7.33 5.51 -12.50
CA PHE A 93 8.27 4.89 -11.57
C PHE A 93 8.05 3.38 -11.43
N TRP A 94 6.80 2.95 -11.30
CA TRP A 94 6.49 1.53 -11.13
C TRP A 94 6.66 0.71 -12.40
N LYS A 95 6.44 1.31 -13.58
CA LYS A 95 6.64 0.65 -14.87
C LYS A 95 8.14 0.46 -15.15
N GLU A 96 8.95 1.47 -14.85
CA GLU A 96 10.40 1.35 -14.86
C GLU A 96 10.87 0.29 -13.87
N ARG A 97 10.33 0.30 -12.65
CA ARG A 97 10.69 -0.67 -11.60
C ARG A 97 10.34 -2.10 -11.99
N PHE A 98 9.19 -2.29 -12.65
CA PHE A 98 8.76 -3.58 -13.17
C PHE A 98 9.78 -4.15 -14.16
N ILE A 99 10.27 -3.34 -15.10
CA ILE A 99 11.29 -3.77 -16.07
C ILE A 99 12.64 -4.00 -15.39
N ALA A 100 13.02 -3.13 -14.45
CA ALA A 100 14.28 -3.25 -13.69
C ALA A 100 14.30 -4.47 -12.74
N GLY A 101 13.15 -5.06 -12.43
CA GLY A 101 13.07 -6.30 -11.66
C GLY A 101 13.25 -7.55 -12.51
N LEU A 102 13.15 -7.45 -13.84
CA LEU A 102 13.36 -8.57 -14.76
C LEU A 102 14.84 -8.91 -14.91
N SER A 103 15.14 -10.12 -15.39
CA SER A 103 16.49 -10.48 -15.78
C SER A 103 17.02 -9.51 -16.85
N ARG A 104 18.31 -9.15 -16.76
CA ARG A 104 18.92 -8.09 -17.58
C ARG A 104 18.61 -8.23 -19.08
N LEU A 105 18.84 -9.40 -19.65
CA LEU A 105 18.60 -9.68 -21.07
C LEU A 105 17.13 -9.53 -21.44
N PHE A 106 16.21 -9.91 -20.55
CA PHE A 106 14.79 -9.83 -20.82
C PHE A 106 14.28 -8.38 -20.72
N GLY A 107 14.69 -7.66 -19.69
CA GLY A 107 14.39 -6.23 -19.53
C GLY A 107 14.90 -5.40 -20.71
N GLU A 108 16.16 -5.62 -21.13
CA GLU A 108 16.74 -4.94 -22.31
C GLU A 108 15.94 -5.21 -23.59
N ARG A 109 15.49 -6.46 -23.82
CA ARG A 109 14.67 -6.80 -25.00
C ARG A 109 13.30 -6.11 -24.99
N ILE A 110 12.68 -5.97 -23.82
CA ILE A 110 11.41 -5.24 -23.66
C ILE A 110 11.63 -3.75 -23.95
N LEU A 111 12.66 -3.13 -23.37
CA LEU A 111 12.98 -1.72 -23.61
C LEU A 111 13.25 -1.44 -25.09
N ASN A 112 13.99 -2.33 -25.76
CA ASN A 112 14.25 -2.19 -27.19
C ASN A 112 12.98 -2.31 -28.04
N ARG A 113 12.07 -3.23 -27.71
CA ARG A 113 10.77 -3.30 -28.38
C ARG A 113 9.92 -2.04 -28.13
N LEU A 114 9.93 -1.50 -26.91
CA LEU A 114 9.20 -0.26 -26.61
C LEU A 114 9.75 0.91 -27.43
N ARG A 115 11.07 1.11 -27.46
CA ARG A 115 11.72 2.14 -28.29
C ARG A 115 11.38 2.01 -29.78
N GLN A 116 11.35 0.78 -30.30
CA GLN A 116 10.94 0.51 -31.68
C GLN A 116 9.48 0.88 -31.95
N ASN A 117 8.57 0.55 -31.02
CA ASN A 117 7.13 0.86 -31.19
C ASN A 117 6.85 2.36 -31.14
N PHE A 118 7.54 3.12 -30.29
CA PHE A 118 7.34 4.56 -30.19
C PHE A 118 8.19 5.37 -31.19
N ALA A 119 9.12 4.73 -31.90
CA ALA A 119 10.10 5.39 -32.77
C ALA A 119 10.89 6.52 -32.06
N THR A 120 11.07 6.41 -30.74
CA THR A 120 11.81 7.35 -29.89
C THR A 120 12.80 6.60 -29.01
N ASN A 121 13.93 7.25 -28.70
CA ASN A 121 14.91 6.75 -27.73
C ASN A 121 14.38 6.80 -26.29
N ASP A 122 13.49 7.75 -26.02
CA ASP A 122 12.82 7.90 -24.74
C ASP A 122 11.47 7.19 -24.73
N ILE A 123 11.22 6.40 -23.69
CA ILE A 123 10.02 5.58 -23.58
C ILE A 123 8.99 6.36 -22.76
N PRO A 124 7.83 6.73 -23.32
CA PRO A 124 6.81 7.48 -22.59
C PRO A 124 6.07 6.56 -21.61
N PHE A 125 6.70 6.21 -20.48
CA PHE A 125 6.12 5.32 -19.48
C PHE A 125 4.77 5.83 -18.94
N ASN A 126 4.53 7.14 -18.94
CA ASN A 126 3.26 7.72 -18.53
C ASN A 126 2.07 7.33 -19.44
N SER A 127 2.29 7.09 -20.74
CA SER A 127 1.23 6.68 -21.67
C SER A 127 0.98 5.17 -21.71
N LEU A 128 1.85 4.37 -21.09
CA LEU A 128 1.71 2.93 -21.02
C LEU A 128 0.69 2.50 -19.95
N THR A 129 0.08 1.33 -20.13
CA THR A 129 -0.77 0.68 -19.11
C THR A 129 -0.16 -0.68 -18.73
N PHE A 130 -0.56 -1.23 -17.59
CA PHE A 130 -0.16 -2.58 -17.18
C PHE A 130 -1.01 -3.69 -17.83
N GLY A 131 -1.98 -3.33 -18.68
CA GLY A 131 -3.02 -4.21 -19.21
C GLY A 131 -4.38 -3.76 -18.75
#